data_AF-A0A4S9ZBE6-F1
#
_entry.id   AF-A0A4S9ZBE6-F1
#
_cell.length_a   1.000
_cell.length_b   1.000
_cell.length_c   1.000
_cell.angle_alpha   90.00
_cell.angle_beta   90.00
_cell.angle_gamma   90.00
#
_symmetry.space_group_name_H-M   'P 1'
#
loop_
_entity.id
_entity.type
_entity.pdbx_description
1 polymer ?
#
loop_
_entity_poly.entity_id
_entity_poly.type
_entity_poly.pdbx_seq_one_letter_code
_entity_poly.pdbx_strand_id
1 'polypeptide(L)'
;VFSSGPTADGNWIRTANSTLVVPSPPLPQKGLLSLWVGMGTSNGDLIQALVESYNDNIDYDCGVLDGDWCTLASALTSNGQQGGTQVHANAGDEVQMNYLYNDKTGNYDQYVLLNGNLVSTFSTSSGKALGWGTAEECNQAPPAYPCGLTPAHSWINTILVLDQPQPDYSNTFGTFGASGTLTSSDGGKTWTAENLTIDAWNYTPTCPDDDGYKLTTLDNSVFNTTCNSDFVGGELKNSTMGSIQDCVTACDETENCFFAVWDGENCGLKSSVAEKVVREGMIAGSLVSKGC
;
A
#
# COMPACT_ATOMS: atom_id res chain seq x y z
N VAL A 1 -6.73 -1.79 -7.54
CA VAL A 1 -5.93 -2.83 -8.27
C VAL A 1 -6.45 -3.14 -9.69
N PHE A 2 -5.59 -3.05 -10.72
CA PHE A 2 -5.79 -3.69 -12.04
C PHE A 2 -4.74 -4.79 -12.23
N SER A 3 -5.10 -5.93 -12.84
CA SER A 3 -4.16 -7.02 -13.13
C SER A 3 -4.35 -7.62 -14.52
N SER A 4 -3.27 -8.17 -15.07
CA SER A 4 -3.26 -8.95 -16.29
C SER A 4 -2.31 -10.14 -16.16
N GLY A 5 -2.70 -11.28 -16.73
CA GLY A 5 -1.93 -12.51 -16.73
C GLY A 5 -2.59 -13.66 -15.95
N PRO A 6 -2.00 -14.87 -16.02
CA PRO A 6 -0.71 -15.16 -16.64
C PRO A 6 -0.74 -15.08 -18.19
N THR A 7 0.40 -14.81 -18.81
CA THR A 7 0.63 -15.03 -20.24
C THR A 7 0.47 -16.52 -20.59
N ALA A 8 0.21 -16.81 -21.86
CA ALA A 8 0.15 -18.20 -22.33
C ALA A 8 1.51 -18.91 -22.16
N ASP A 9 1.48 -20.25 -22.07
CA ASP A 9 2.68 -21.08 -21.93
C ASP A 9 3.74 -20.72 -22.99
N GLY A 10 4.97 -20.45 -22.54
CA GLY A 10 6.08 -20.07 -23.41
C GLY A 10 6.07 -18.61 -23.88
N ASN A 11 5.11 -17.80 -23.43
CA ASN A 11 5.07 -16.34 -23.65
C ASN A 11 5.33 -15.60 -22.33
N TRP A 12 5.78 -14.35 -22.40
CA TRP A 12 6.05 -13.50 -21.24
C TRP A 12 6.04 -12.02 -21.61
N ILE A 13 6.01 -11.15 -20.62
CA ILE A 13 6.11 -9.69 -20.80
C ILE A 13 7.58 -9.32 -20.93
N ARG A 14 7.99 -8.77 -22.07
CA ARG A 14 9.36 -8.30 -22.30
C ARG A 14 9.59 -6.89 -21.78
N THR A 15 8.59 -6.05 -21.95
CA THR A 15 8.65 -4.64 -21.57
C THR A 15 7.36 -4.28 -20.87
N ALA A 16 7.47 -3.58 -19.75
CA ALA A 16 6.34 -2.93 -19.11
C ALA A 16 6.74 -1.51 -18.73
N ASN A 17 5.90 -0.54 -19.05
CA ASN A 17 6.02 0.85 -18.63
C ASN A 17 4.68 1.31 -18.09
N SER A 18 4.68 2.06 -17.00
CA SER A 18 3.50 2.77 -16.50
C SER A 18 3.95 4.00 -15.71
N THR A 19 3.15 5.06 -15.72
CA THR A 19 3.48 6.30 -14.99
C THR A 19 2.44 6.55 -13.92
N LEU A 20 2.86 6.59 -12.65
CA LEU A 20 2.00 7.06 -11.57
C LEU A 20 1.92 8.59 -11.61
N VAL A 21 0.71 9.13 -11.61
CA VAL A 21 0.49 10.52 -11.17
C VAL A 21 0.36 10.46 -9.65
N VAL A 22 1.40 10.91 -8.95
CA VAL A 22 1.52 10.72 -7.50
C VAL A 22 0.35 11.43 -6.78
N PRO A 23 -0.48 10.70 -6.00
CA PRO A 23 -1.59 11.33 -5.30
C PRO A 23 -1.12 12.14 -4.09
N SER A 24 -2.02 12.89 -3.47
CA SER A 24 -1.78 13.36 -2.10
C SER A 24 -1.53 12.16 -1.19
N PRO A 25 -0.52 12.20 -0.31
CA PRO A 25 -0.30 11.15 0.65
C PRO A 25 -1.41 11.13 1.70
N PRO A 26 -1.64 9.98 2.35
CA PRO A 26 -2.54 9.92 3.49
C PRO A 26 -2.17 10.92 4.59
N LEU A 27 -3.18 11.50 5.23
CA LEU A 27 -3.03 12.52 6.26
C LEU A 27 -3.91 12.16 7.48
N PRO A 28 -3.32 11.88 8.66
CA PRO A 28 -1.88 11.72 8.90
C PRO A 28 -1.34 10.41 8.30
N GLN A 29 -0.14 10.43 7.72
CA GLN A 29 0.56 9.21 7.34
C GLN A 29 1.06 8.53 8.61
N LYS A 30 0.77 7.24 8.79
CA LYS A 30 1.20 6.46 9.97
C LYS A 30 1.73 5.09 9.61
N GLY A 31 1.02 4.33 8.78
CA GLY A 31 1.50 3.05 8.25
C GLY A 31 2.47 3.17 7.07
N LEU A 32 3.02 2.05 6.62
CA LEU A 32 3.73 1.97 5.34
C LEU A 32 2.70 1.71 4.24
N LEU A 33 2.41 2.75 3.45
CA LEU A 33 1.59 2.65 2.26
C LEU A 33 2.51 2.56 1.04
N SER A 34 2.34 1.53 0.23
CA SER A 34 3.10 1.33 -1.00
C SER A 34 2.15 1.35 -2.20
N LEU A 35 2.41 2.23 -3.16
CA LEU A 35 1.78 2.23 -4.47
C LEU A 35 2.78 1.65 -5.47
N TRP A 36 2.37 0.66 -6.24
CA TRP A 36 3.29 0.01 -7.17
C TRP A 36 2.62 -0.48 -8.44
N VAL A 37 3.43 -0.59 -9.48
CA VAL A 37 3.18 -1.52 -10.60
C VAL A 37 4.28 -2.56 -10.63
N GLY A 38 3.95 -3.78 -11.01
CA GLY A 38 4.92 -4.85 -10.95
C GLY A 38 4.56 -6.03 -11.82
N MET A 39 5.49 -6.97 -11.92
CA MET A 39 5.36 -8.19 -12.69
C MET A 39 5.72 -9.41 -11.85
N GLY A 40 4.74 -10.31 -11.68
CA GLY A 40 4.97 -11.63 -11.11
C GLY A 40 5.72 -12.51 -12.11
N THR A 41 6.72 -13.24 -11.63
CA THR A 41 7.64 -13.98 -12.49
C THR A 41 7.55 -15.50 -12.35
N SER A 42 8.10 -16.22 -13.31
CA SER A 42 8.20 -17.69 -13.30
C SER A 42 9.05 -18.26 -12.16
N ASN A 43 9.87 -17.43 -11.51
CA ASN A 43 10.68 -17.83 -10.35
C ASN A 43 9.97 -17.54 -9.02
N GLY A 44 8.78 -16.95 -9.04
CA GLY A 44 7.99 -16.62 -7.85
C GLY A 44 8.37 -15.30 -7.18
N ASP A 45 9.28 -14.51 -7.77
CA ASP A 45 9.55 -13.15 -7.30
C ASP A 45 8.59 -12.14 -7.97
N LEU A 46 8.52 -10.94 -7.38
CA LEU A 46 7.76 -9.80 -7.89
C LEU A 46 8.72 -8.64 -8.19
N ILE A 47 8.88 -8.34 -9.47
CA ILE A 47 9.66 -7.18 -9.93
C ILE A 47 8.75 -5.96 -9.88
N GLN A 48 9.06 -4.97 -9.05
CA GLN A 48 8.15 -3.85 -8.77
C GLN A 48 8.91 -2.60 -8.33
N ALA A 49 8.67 -1.47 -8.99
CA ALA A 49 9.03 -0.17 -8.47
C ALA A 49 7.92 0.31 -7.53
N LEU A 50 8.32 1.07 -6.52
CA LEU A 50 7.43 1.50 -5.43
C LEU A 50 7.41 3.03 -5.36
N VAL A 51 6.27 3.56 -4.92
CA VAL A 51 6.09 4.93 -4.42
C VAL A 51 5.44 4.78 -3.06
N GLU A 52 6.21 5.04 -2.00
CA GLU A 52 5.85 4.70 -0.63
C GLU A 52 5.71 5.94 0.24
N SER A 53 4.75 5.91 1.17
CA SER A 53 4.58 6.92 2.21
C SER A 53 4.58 6.22 3.58
N TYR A 54 5.31 6.77 4.53
CA TYR A 54 5.50 6.22 5.88
C TYR A 54 5.91 7.32 6.86
N ASN A 55 5.69 7.10 8.15
CA ASN A 55 5.92 8.11 9.20
C ASN A 55 7.19 7.85 10.04
N ASP A 56 7.84 6.71 9.84
CA ASP A 56 8.93 6.30 10.71
C ASP A 56 10.29 6.46 10.03
N ASN A 57 11.33 6.52 10.87
CA ASN A 57 12.73 6.44 10.49
C ASN A 57 13.08 4.99 10.10
N ILE A 58 12.22 4.37 9.26
CA ILE A 58 12.55 3.12 8.59
C ILE A 58 13.84 3.41 7.81
N ASP A 59 14.79 2.48 7.84
CA ASP A 59 16.17 2.62 7.34
C ASP A 59 16.17 2.75 5.80
N TYR A 60 15.69 3.90 5.34
CA TYR A 60 15.36 4.28 3.98
C TYR A 60 16.04 5.62 3.70
N ASP A 61 16.66 5.78 2.51
CA ASP A 61 17.48 6.95 2.20
C ASP A 61 16.66 8.26 2.15
N CYS A 62 15.33 8.18 2.00
CA CYS A 62 14.44 9.34 2.05
C CYS A 62 14.17 9.83 3.50
N GLY A 63 14.53 9.07 4.53
CA GLY A 63 14.25 9.44 5.92
C GLY A 63 12.76 9.64 6.22
N VAL A 64 12.43 10.51 7.17
CA VAL A 64 11.04 10.78 7.57
C VAL A 64 10.32 11.61 6.50
N LEU A 65 9.19 11.11 6.00
CA LEU A 65 8.45 11.71 4.88
C LEU A 65 7.42 12.77 5.29
N ASP A 66 6.93 12.82 6.54
CA ASP A 66 5.96 13.82 7.05
C ASP A 66 4.83 14.20 6.05
N GLY A 67 4.24 13.20 5.38
CA GLY A 67 3.24 13.43 4.34
C GLY A 67 3.82 13.79 2.96
N ASP A 68 4.95 13.16 2.60
CA ASP A 68 5.50 13.07 1.24
C ASP A 68 5.59 11.60 0.78
N TRP A 69 6.20 11.37 -0.38
CA TRP A 69 6.45 10.07 -0.97
C TRP A 69 7.95 9.81 -1.19
N CYS A 70 8.34 8.55 -1.22
CA CYS A 70 9.65 8.07 -1.62
C CYS A 70 9.51 7.04 -2.75
N THR A 71 10.30 7.16 -3.81
CA THR A 71 10.27 6.23 -4.94
C THR A 71 11.60 5.54 -5.19
N LEU A 72 11.53 4.29 -5.64
CA LEU A 72 12.68 3.45 -5.97
C LEU A 72 12.30 2.34 -6.95
N ALA A 73 13.29 1.90 -7.76
CA ALA A 73 13.23 0.60 -8.42
C ALA A 73 13.39 -0.51 -7.38
N SER A 74 12.62 -1.60 -7.47
CA SER A 74 12.60 -2.61 -6.42
C SER A 74 12.23 -4.02 -6.92
N ALA A 75 12.50 -5.04 -6.13
CA ALA A 75 12.01 -6.40 -6.34
C ALA A 75 11.81 -7.09 -5.00
N LEU A 76 10.67 -7.74 -4.83
CA LEU A 76 10.41 -8.65 -3.72
C LEU A 76 10.85 -10.05 -4.13
N THR A 77 11.89 -10.55 -3.48
CA THR A 77 12.45 -11.88 -3.74
C THR A 77 12.34 -12.77 -2.50
N SER A 78 12.75 -14.03 -2.62
CA SER A 78 12.96 -14.91 -1.45
C SER A 78 13.89 -14.35 -0.36
N ASN A 79 14.75 -13.38 -0.69
CA ASN A 79 15.62 -12.69 0.28
C ASN A 79 14.99 -11.41 0.87
N GLY A 80 13.70 -11.16 0.60
CA GLY A 80 13.01 -9.95 0.97
C GLY A 80 13.05 -8.86 -0.12
N GLN A 81 12.65 -7.65 0.27
CA GLN A 81 12.63 -6.48 -0.60
C GLN A 81 14.06 -5.99 -0.86
N GLN A 82 14.39 -5.77 -2.14
CA GLN A 82 15.69 -5.25 -2.58
C GLN A 82 15.43 -4.15 -3.61
N GLY A 83 16.27 -3.12 -3.67
CA GLY A 83 16.03 -2.03 -4.60
C GLY A 83 17.25 -1.17 -4.92
N GLY A 84 17.00 -0.18 -5.77
CA GLY A 84 17.96 0.86 -6.14
C GLY A 84 17.91 2.06 -5.18
N THR A 85 18.48 3.17 -5.64
CA THR A 85 18.45 4.45 -4.93
C THR A 85 17.03 4.93 -4.69
N GLN A 86 16.78 5.39 -3.48
CA GLN A 86 15.52 6.03 -3.09
C GLN A 86 15.58 7.53 -3.31
N VAL A 87 14.48 8.10 -3.80
CA VAL A 87 14.38 9.54 -4.09
C VAL A 87 13.00 10.05 -3.69
N HIS A 88 12.95 11.22 -3.08
CA HIS A 88 11.68 11.89 -2.73
C HIS A 88 10.84 12.17 -3.98
N ALA A 89 9.53 12.01 -3.83
CA ALA A 89 8.52 12.40 -4.79
C ALA A 89 7.39 13.16 -4.06
N ASN A 90 6.72 14.05 -4.78
CA ASN A 90 5.66 14.89 -4.24
C ASN A 90 4.34 14.59 -4.95
N ALA A 91 3.23 14.96 -4.33
CA ALA A 91 1.93 14.92 -4.98
C ALA A 91 1.96 15.72 -6.30
N GLY A 92 1.45 15.10 -7.38
CA GLY A 92 1.45 15.66 -8.73
C GLY A 92 2.70 15.36 -9.56
N ASP A 93 3.77 14.81 -8.98
CA ASP A 93 4.90 14.31 -9.75
C ASP A 93 4.47 13.13 -10.63
N GLU A 94 5.17 12.96 -11.76
CA GLU A 94 5.04 11.80 -12.63
C GLU A 94 6.18 10.82 -12.37
N VAL A 95 5.87 9.68 -11.76
CA VAL A 95 6.82 8.59 -11.51
C VAL A 95 6.62 7.50 -12.55
N GLN A 96 7.52 7.45 -13.53
CA GLN A 96 7.51 6.43 -14.57
C GLN A 96 8.31 5.20 -14.13
N MET A 97 7.67 4.04 -14.17
CA MET A 97 8.24 2.75 -13.78
C MET A 97 8.41 1.87 -15.01
N ASN A 98 9.67 1.63 -15.40
CA ASN A 98 10.00 0.86 -16.59
C ASN A 98 10.69 -0.45 -16.22
N TYR A 99 10.33 -1.52 -16.94
CA TYR A 99 10.91 -2.84 -16.83
C TYR A 99 11.26 -3.37 -18.22
N LEU A 100 12.47 -3.89 -18.38
CA LEU A 100 12.97 -4.40 -19.66
C LEU A 100 13.68 -5.74 -19.47
N TYR A 101 13.20 -6.77 -20.16
CA TYR A 101 13.90 -8.05 -20.24
C TYR A 101 15.15 -7.94 -21.12
N ASN A 102 16.30 -8.28 -20.55
CA ASN A 102 17.60 -8.23 -21.19
C ASN A 102 18.04 -9.63 -21.63
N ASP A 103 18.05 -9.91 -22.93
CA ASP A 103 18.40 -11.24 -23.46
C ASP A 103 19.84 -11.66 -23.18
N LYS A 104 20.75 -10.71 -22.94
CA LYS A 104 22.17 -11.03 -22.69
C LYS A 104 22.39 -11.55 -21.28
N THR A 105 21.68 -10.99 -20.32
CA THR A 105 21.83 -11.32 -18.89
C THR A 105 20.74 -12.27 -18.40
N GLY A 106 19.59 -12.27 -19.05
CA GLY A 106 18.38 -12.95 -18.59
C GLY A 106 17.64 -12.21 -17.47
N ASN A 107 18.06 -10.99 -17.14
CA ASN A 107 17.46 -10.17 -16.07
C ASN A 107 16.35 -9.28 -16.60
N TYR A 108 15.55 -8.76 -15.68
CA TYR A 108 14.78 -7.54 -15.90
C TYR A 108 15.55 -6.34 -15.35
N ASP A 109 15.88 -5.42 -16.24
CA ASP A 109 16.45 -4.12 -15.90
C ASP A 109 15.31 -3.13 -15.64
N GLN A 110 15.39 -2.42 -14.53
CA GLN A 110 14.39 -1.48 -14.04
C GLN A 110 14.92 -0.06 -14.09
N TYR A 111 14.05 0.87 -14.49
CA TYR A 111 14.35 2.30 -14.55
C TYR A 111 13.17 3.10 -14.03
N VAL A 112 13.38 3.83 -12.93
CA VAL A 112 12.41 4.78 -12.40
C VAL A 112 12.82 6.18 -12.80
N LEU A 113 11.92 6.88 -13.49
CA LEU A 113 12.09 8.28 -13.86
C LEU A 113 11.11 9.13 -13.06
N LEU A 114 11.61 10.19 -12.43
CA LEU A 114 10.82 11.21 -11.75
C LEU A 114 10.77 12.45 -12.62
N ASN A 115 9.58 12.83 -13.10
CA ASN A 115 9.37 13.96 -14.01
C ASN A 115 10.33 13.90 -15.23
N GLY A 116 10.52 12.70 -15.78
CA GLY A 116 11.40 12.44 -16.93
C GLY A 116 12.89 12.30 -16.61
N ASN A 117 13.33 12.47 -15.36
CA ASN A 117 14.74 12.28 -14.96
C ASN A 117 14.95 10.88 -14.37
N LEU A 118 15.93 10.13 -14.86
CA LEU A 118 16.29 8.83 -14.29
C LEU A 118 16.83 9.01 -12.87
N VAL A 119 16.15 8.43 -11.88
CA VAL A 119 16.47 8.59 -10.44
C VAL A 119 16.84 7.28 -9.74
N SER A 120 16.34 6.15 -10.23
CA SER A 120 16.62 4.84 -9.64
C SER A 120 16.72 3.76 -10.71
N THR A 121 17.64 2.82 -10.50
CA THR A 121 17.81 1.64 -11.36
C THR A 121 18.03 0.41 -10.52
N PHE A 122 17.50 -0.73 -10.95
CA PHE A 122 17.76 -2.03 -10.33
C PHE A 122 17.72 -3.13 -11.40
N SER A 123 18.44 -4.23 -11.23
CA SER A 123 18.43 -5.35 -12.19
C SER A 123 18.22 -6.65 -11.44
N THR A 124 17.26 -7.46 -11.87
CA THR A 124 16.82 -8.63 -11.12
C THR A 124 16.82 -9.87 -12.02
N SER A 125 17.53 -10.92 -11.61
CA SER A 125 17.50 -12.24 -12.24
C SER A 125 16.32 -13.04 -11.69
N SER A 126 15.18 -13.03 -12.40
CA SER A 126 13.96 -13.67 -11.91
C SER A 126 13.14 -14.37 -13.01
N GLY A 127 13.82 -15.05 -13.95
CA GLY A 127 13.11 -15.82 -14.98
C GLY A 127 12.29 -14.93 -15.93
N LYS A 128 11.01 -15.24 -16.13
CA LYS A 128 10.12 -14.56 -17.10
C LYS A 128 8.88 -13.97 -16.43
N ALA A 129 8.52 -12.73 -16.77
CA ALA A 129 7.34 -12.04 -16.26
C ALA A 129 6.07 -12.63 -16.88
N LEU A 130 5.22 -13.24 -16.06
CA LEU A 130 4.01 -13.92 -16.51
C LEU A 130 2.77 -13.04 -16.36
N GLY A 131 2.79 -12.06 -15.47
CA GLY A 131 1.68 -11.12 -15.29
C GLY A 131 2.20 -9.73 -15.00
N TRP A 132 1.30 -8.76 -15.11
CA TRP A 132 1.53 -7.37 -14.72
C TRP A 132 0.34 -6.89 -13.92
N GLY A 133 0.56 -5.98 -12.99
CA GLY A 133 -0.54 -5.37 -12.24
C GLY A 133 -0.12 -4.12 -11.50
N THR A 134 -1.13 -3.44 -10.98
CA THR A 134 -1.01 -2.31 -10.07
C THR A 134 -1.52 -2.75 -8.71
N ALA A 135 -0.95 -2.23 -7.62
CA ALA A 135 -1.61 -2.32 -6.33
C ALA A 135 -1.30 -1.15 -5.42
N GLU A 136 -2.19 -1.03 -4.44
CA GLU A 136 -2.13 -0.18 -3.28
C GLU A 136 -2.11 -1.12 -2.07
N GLU A 137 -0.99 -1.11 -1.35
CA GLU A 137 -0.77 -2.02 -0.22
C GLU A 137 -0.43 -1.21 1.02
N CYS A 138 -1.29 -1.32 2.02
CA CYS A 138 -0.93 -0.91 3.37
C CYS A 138 -0.25 -2.11 4.03
N ASN A 139 1.04 -2.01 4.35
CA ASN A 139 1.74 -3.09 5.01
C ASN A 139 1.15 -3.29 6.42
N GLN A 140 0.37 -4.35 6.55
CA GLN A 140 -0.27 -4.80 7.79
C GLN A 140 0.55 -5.89 8.51
N ALA A 141 1.83 -6.08 8.14
CA ALA A 141 2.70 -6.94 8.92
C ALA A 141 2.86 -6.35 10.33
N PRO A 142 2.57 -7.11 11.41
CA PRO A 142 2.70 -6.62 12.78
C PRO A 142 4.11 -6.06 13.04
N PRO A 143 4.25 -4.85 13.61
CA PRO A 143 3.21 -3.92 14.07
C PRO A 143 2.43 -3.25 12.92
N ALA A 144 1.12 -3.49 12.81
CA ALA A 144 0.30 -2.99 11.69
C ALA A 144 -0.36 -1.66 12.05
N TYR A 145 -0.07 -0.61 11.27
CA TYR A 145 -0.77 0.67 11.37
C TYR A 145 -1.68 0.84 10.17
N PRO A 146 -2.94 1.25 10.38
CA PRO A 146 -3.80 1.60 9.26
C PRO A 146 -3.21 2.82 8.54
N CYS A 147 -3.14 2.72 7.21
CA CYS A 147 -2.67 3.80 6.34
C CYS A 147 -3.72 4.89 6.11
N GLY A 148 -4.90 4.78 6.74
CA GLY A 148 -6.01 5.73 6.57
C GLY A 148 -6.59 5.72 5.16
N LEU A 149 -7.07 6.89 4.71
CA LEU A 149 -7.59 7.07 3.36
C LEU A 149 -6.44 7.22 2.36
N THR A 150 -6.34 6.29 1.43
CA THR A 150 -5.54 6.41 0.21
C THR A 150 -6.40 7.05 -0.88
N PRO A 151 -6.06 8.24 -1.38
CA PRO A 151 -6.84 8.90 -2.42
C PRO A 151 -6.87 8.10 -3.73
N ALA A 152 -7.92 8.33 -4.51
CA ALA A 152 -7.98 7.85 -5.89
C ALA A 152 -6.78 8.40 -6.68
N HIS A 153 -6.21 7.58 -7.54
CA HIS A 153 -5.01 7.93 -8.31
C HIS A 153 -5.05 7.28 -9.69
N SER A 154 -4.05 7.59 -10.52
CA SER A 154 -4.06 7.17 -11.92
C SER A 154 -2.68 6.70 -12.37
N TRP A 155 -2.71 5.63 -13.16
CA TRP A 155 -1.59 5.14 -13.93
C TRP A 155 -1.82 5.53 -15.39
N ILE A 156 -0.94 6.36 -15.93
CA ILE A 156 -1.02 6.85 -17.31
C ILE A 156 0.08 6.23 -18.17
N ASN A 157 -0.15 6.23 -19.48
CA ASN A 157 0.82 5.78 -20.49
C ASN A 157 1.33 4.36 -20.23
N THR A 158 0.43 3.44 -19.86
CA THR A 158 0.79 2.05 -19.64
C THR A 158 1.04 1.35 -20.96
N ILE A 159 2.18 0.65 -21.08
CA ILE A 159 2.56 -0.13 -22.26
C ILE A 159 3.13 -1.47 -21.80
N LEU A 160 2.57 -2.57 -22.28
CA LEU A 160 3.12 -3.91 -22.14
C LEU A 160 3.48 -4.45 -23.53
N VAL A 161 4.66 -5.03 -23.66
CA VAL A 161 5.09 -5.72 -24.90
C VAL A 161 5.36 -7.18 -24.55
N LEU A 162 4.57 -8.09 -25.12
CA LEU A 162 4.74 -9.52 -24.92
C LEU A 162 5.87 -10.07 -25.81
N ASP A 163 6.39 -11.27 -25.52
CA ASP A 163 7.40 -11.91 -26.35
C ASP A 163 6.83 -12.43 -27.68
N GLN A 164 5.62 -12.96 -27.65
CA GLN A 164 4.85 -13.35 -28.82
C GLN A 164 3.47 -12.67 -28.80
N PRO A 165 2.86 -12.39 -29.97
CA PRO A 165 1.49 -11.89 -30.02
C PRO A 165 0.52 -12.85 -29.32
N GLN A 166 -0.31 -12.33 -28.43
CA GLN A 166 -1.35 -13.08 -27.73
C GLN A 166 -2.68 -12.30 -27.81
N PRO A 167 -3.50 -12.50 -28.86
CA PRO A 167 -4.74 -11.74 -29.09
C PRO A 167 -5.76 -11.84 -27.95
N ASP A 168 -5.71 -12.93 -27.20
CA ASP A 168 -6.64 -13.28 -26.13
C ASP A 168 -6.11 -12.93 -24.73
N TYR A 169 -5.00 -12.20 -24.63
CA TYR A 169 -4.43 -11.78 -23.33
C TYR A 169 -5.43 -10.97 -22.48
N SER A 170 -6.34 -10.23 -23.12
CA SER A 170 -7.43 -9.51 -22.42
C SER A 170 -8.36 -10.40 -21.61
N ASN A 171 -8.44 -11.70 -21.92
CA ASN A 171 -9.25 -12.64 -21.13
C ASN A 171 -8.69 -12.86 -19.72
N THR A 172 -7.46 -12.42 -19.46
CA THR A 172 -6.77 -12.54 -18.18
C THR A 172 -6.96 -11.32 -17.28
N PHE A 173 -7.62 -10.26 -17.77
CA PHE A 173 -7.70 -9.01 -17.03
C PHE A 173 -8.60 -9.12 -15.81
N GLY A 174 -8.11 -8.64 -14.68
CA GLY A 174 -8.83 -8.54 -13.42
C GLY A 174 -8.88 -7.09 -12.93
N THR A 175 -9.97 -6.73 -12.27
CA THR A 175 -10.12 -5.40 -11.65
C THR A 175 -10.75 -5.53 -10.27
N PHE A 176 -10.24 -4.74 -9.33
CA PHE A 176 -10.83 -4.53 -8.02
C PHE A 176 -10.58 -3.08 -7.61
N GLY A 177 -11.64 -2.27 -7.55
CA GLY A 177 -11.53 -0.82 -7.32
C GLY A 177 -10.69 -0.11 -8.39
N ALA A 178 -10.76 -0.56 -9.65
CA ALA A 178 -10.03 0.02 -10.76
C ALA A 178 -10.92 0.16 -12.00
N SER A 179 -10.70 1.21 -12.78
CA SER A 179 -11.36 1.45 -14.07
C SER A 179 -10.34 1.71 -15.18
N GLY A 180 -10.76 1.46 -16.42
CA GLY A 180 -9.87 1.48 -17.59
C GLY A 180 -9.52 0.06 -18.07
N THR A 181 -8.82 -0.03 -19.20
CA THR A 181 -8.40 -1.32 -19.76
C THR A 181 -7.20 -1.14 -20.70
N LEU A 182 -6.48 -2.23 -20.93
CA LEU A 182 -5.45 -2.29 -21.96
C LEU A 182 -6.08 -2.71 -23.30
N THR A 183 -5.63 -2.12 -24.40
CA THR A 183 -6.05 -2.50 -25.75
C THR A 183 -4.85 -2.80 -26.62
N SER A 184 -5.04 -3.58 -27.69
CA SER A 184 -3.97 -3.92 -28.63
C SER A 184 -4.42 -3.66 -30.07
N SER A 185 -3.52 -3.10 -30.87
CA SER A 185 -3.73 -2.84 -32.30
C SER A 185 -2.84 -3.70 -33.22
N ASP A 186 -1.99 -4.55 -32.66
CA ASP A 186 -0.97 -5.33 -33.39
C ASP A 186 -1.10 -6.85 -33.16
N GLY A 187 -2.32 -7.31 -32.92
CA GLY A 187 -2.61 -8.73 -32.73
C GLY A 187 -2.23 -9.27 -31.34
N GLY A 188 -2.21 -8.39 -30.32
CA GLY A 188 -1.89 -8.77 -28.94
C GLY A 188 -0.41 -8.84 -28.62
N LYS A 189 0.45 -8.19 -29.44
CA LYS A 189 1.90 -8.10 -29.18
C LYS A 189 2.21 -6.95 -28.24
N THR A 190 1.53 -5.82 -28.43
CA THR A 190 1.61 -4.62 -27.61
C THR A 190 0.23 -4.31 -27.04
N TRP A 191 0.18 -4.06 -25.74
CA TRP A 191 -1.01 -3.70 -25.00
C TRP A 191 -0.82 -2.34 -24.34
N THR A 192 -1.75 -1.41 -24.57
CA THR A 192 -1.63 -0.02 -24.12
C THR A 192 -2.87 0.47 -23.40
N ALA A 193 -2.69 1.28 -22.37
CA ALA A 193 -3.76 2.05 -21.73
C ALA A 193 -3.30 3.50 -21.57
N GLU A 194 -4.14 4.45 -22.02
CA GLU A 194 -3.87 5.87 -21.80
C GLU A 194 -4.01 6.22 -20.31
N ASN A 195 -5.01 5.64 -19.65
CA ASN A 195 -5.32 5.87 -18.25
C ASN A 195 -5.96 4.63 -17.62
N LEU A 196 -5.43 4.21 -16.48
CA LEU A 196 -6.04 3.28 -15.53
C LEU A 196 -6.23 4.03 -14.21
N THR A 197 -7.47 4.12 -13.74
CA THR A 197 -7.78 4.82 -12.48
C THR A 197 -7.98 3.81 -11.37
N ILE A 198 -7.45 4.11 -10.19
CA ILE A 198 -7.67 3.35 -8.96
C ILE A 198 -8.58 4.19 -8.06
N ASP A 199 -9.64 3.59 -7.57
CA ASP A 199 -10.58 4.23 -6.66
C ASP A 199 -9.91 4.52 -5.31
N ALA A 200 -10.45 5.47 -4.56
CA ALA A 200 -9.97 5.73 -3.21
C ALA A 200 -10.25 4.51 -2.31
N TRP A 201 -9.31 4.19 -1.43
CA TRP A 201 -9.44 3.09 -0.48
C TRP A 201 -9.19 3.54 0.95
N ASN A 202 -10.04 3.12 1.88
CA ASN A 202 -9.90 3.47 3.29
C ASN A 202 -9.44 2.27 4.12
N TYR A 203 -8.20 2.34 4.63
CA TYR A 203 -7.63 1.32 5.52
C TYR A 203 -7.99 1.52 7.00
N THR A 204 -8.83 2.51 7.33
CA THR A 204 -9.38 2.64 8.69
C THR A 204 -10.39 1.52 8.95
N PRO A 205 -10.29 0.80 10.08
CA PRO A 205 -11.26 -0.22 10.44
C PRO A 205 -12.68 0.35 10.50
N THR A 206 -13.63 -0.40 9.97
CA THR A 206 -15.04 -0.06 9.89
C THR A 206 -15.87 -1.06 10.69
N CYS A 207 -16.69 -0.56 11.61
CA CYS A 207 -17.65 -1.39 12.33
C CYS A 207 -18.98 -1.48 11.54
N PRO A 208 -19.65 -2.65 11.52
CA PRO A 208 -19.35 -3.85 12.32
C PRO A 208 -18.39 -4.86 11.68
N ASP A 209 -17.94 -4.64 10.44
CA ASP A 209 -17.23 -5.65 9.64
C ASP A 209 -15.82 -5.98 10.19
N ASP A 210 -15.16 -5.00 10.81
CA ASP A 210 -13.81 -5.13 11.39
C ASP A 210 -13.83 -5.32 12.92
N ASP A 211 -14.85 -5.99 13.46
CA ASP A 211 -14.89 -6.38 14.88
C ASP A 211 -13.74 -7.34 15.23
N GLY A 212 -12.96 -7.02 16.27
CA GLY A 212 -11.77 -7.79 16.64
C GLY A 212 -10.52 -7.49 15.82
N TYR A 213 -10.52 -6.42 15.02
CA TYR A 213 -9.32 -5.93 14.34
C TYR A 213 -8.23 -5.53 15.36
N LYS A 214 -6.98 -5.82 15.04
CA LYS A 214 -5.84 -5.47 15.90
C LYS A 214 -5.17 -4.19 15.41
N LEU A 215 -5.24 -3.15 16.22
CA LEU A 215 -4.53 -1.89 15.99
C LEU A 215 -3.19 -1.94 16.69
N THR A 216 -2.13 -1.51 16.02
CA THR A 216 -0.83 -1.27 16.66
C THR A 216 -0.55 0.23 16.75
N THR A 217 0.10 0.66 17.84
CA THR A 217 0.54 2.03 18.12
C THR A 217 2.05 2.14 18.02
N LEU A 218 2.62 3.34 17.72
CA LEU A 218 4.02 3.55 17.27
C LEU A 218 5.06 2.86 18.18
N ASP A 219 4.76 2.76 19.47
CA ASP A 219 5.59 2.10 20.47
C ASP A 219 5.45 0.56 20.48
N ASN A 220 4.75 -0.02 19.52
CA ASN A 220 4.38 -1.43 19.37
C ASN A 220 3.31 -1.96 20.33
N SER A 221 2.51 -1.10 20.96
CA SER A 221 1.37 -1.58 21.76
C SER A 221 0.25 -2.07 20.84
N VAL A 222 -0.38 -3.18 21.22
CA VAL A 222 -1.47 -3.80 20.45
C VAL A 222 -2.77 -3.60 21.19
N PHE A 223 -3.77 -3.09 20.48
CA PHE A 223 -5.15 -2.95 20.95
C PHE A 223 -6.08 -3.80 20.09
N ASN A 224 -7.05 -4.46 20.72
CA ASN A 224 -8.11 -5.16 20.02
C ASN A 224 -9.34 -4.26 19.91
N THR A 225 -9.85 -4.03 18.70
CA THR A 225 -11.10 -3.31 18.50
C THR A 225 -12.29 -4.16 18.92
N THR A 226 -13.32 -3.53 19.43
CA THR A 226 -14.63 -4.13 19.61
C THR A 226 -15.68 -3.12 19.19
N CYS A 227 -16.50 -3.52 18.23
CA CYS A 227 -17.62 -2.76 17.74
C CYS A 227 -18.76 -2.73 18.75
N ASN A 228 -19.58 -1.67 18.68
CA ASN A 228 -20.75 -1.44 19.53
C ASN A 228 -20.45 -1.60 21.03
N SER A 229 -19.26 -1.18 21.47
CA SER A 229 -18.77 -1.38 22.83
C SER A 229 -18.26 -0.07 23.42
N ASP A 230 -18.57 0.14 24.69
CA ASP A 230 -18.13 1.26 25.52
C ASP A 230 -17.54 0.72 26.82
N PHE A 231 -16.79 1.55 27.54
CA PHE A 231 -16.20 1.26 28.84
C PHE A 231 -16.58 2.39 29.81
N VAL A 232 -17.40 2.05 30.82
CA VAL A 232 -17.97 3.03 31.75
C VAL A 232 -17.21 3.00 33.07
N GLY A 233 -16.94 4.17 33.64
CA GLY A 233 -16.08 4.33 34.82
C GLY A 233 -14.59 4.41 34.44
N GLY A 234 -13.75 4.78 35.41
CA GLY A 234 -12.30 4.80 35.23
C GLY A 234 -11.78 5.88 34.27
N GLU A 235 -12.51 6.99 34.09
CA GLU A 235 -12.19 8.08 33.18
C GLU A 235 -10.82 8.70 33.45
N LEU A 236 -9.99 8.80 32.39
CA LEU A 236 -8.67 9.44 32.45
C LEU A 236 -8.65 10.76 31.67
N LYS A 237 -9.16 10.73 30.44
CA LYS A 237 -9.13 11.88 29.52
C LYS A 237 -10.24 11.75 28.48
N ASN A 238 -10.71 12.89 27.97
CA ASN A 238 -11.59 12.94 26.82
C ASN A 238 -11.08 14.03 25.85
N SER A 239 -11.03 13.72 24.56
CA SER A 239 -10.54 14.64 23.53
C SER A 239 -11.11 14.32 22.16
N THR A 240 -11.33 15.34 21.33
CA THR A 240 -11.75 15.18 19.94
C THR A 240 -10.63 14.55 19.11
N MET A 241 -10.94 13.47 18.38
CA MET A 241 -9.99 12.70 17.58
C MET A 241 -10.65 12.15 16.32
N GLY A 242 -9.91 12.09 15.22
CA GLY A 242 -10.44 11.72 13.91
C GLY A 242 -10.73 10.23 13.73
N SER A 243 -10.13 9.36 14.55
CA SER A 243 -10.26 7.91 14.39
C SER A 243 -10.03 7.13 15.68
N ILE A 244 -10.46 5.86 15.69
CA ILE A 244 -10.11 4.90 16.73
C ILE A 244 -8.59 4.66 16.83
N GLN A 245 -7.85 4.75 15.72
CA GLN A 245 -6.39 4.62 15.72
C GLN A 245 -5.75 5.74 16.56
N ASP A 246 -6.18 6.98 16.36
CA ASP A 246 -5.70 8.12 17.16
C ASP A 246 -6.04 7.92 18.64
N CYS A 247 -7.21 7.36 18.91
CA CYS A 247 -7.68 7.10 20.27
C CYS A 247 -6.81 6.07 21.00
N VAL A 248 -6.45 4.96 20.35
CA VAL A 248 -5.56 3.95 20.94
C VAL A 248 -4.12 4.45 21.06
N THR A 249 -3.62 5.26 20.11
CA THR A 249 -2.31 5.93 20.25
C THR A 249 -2.29 6.86 21.45
N ALA A 250 -3.32 7.68 21.65
CA ALA A 250 -3.39 8.55 22.82
C ALA A 250 -3.52 7.77 24.14
N CYS A 251 -4.21 6.63 24.12
CA CYS A 251 -4.25 5.71 25.26
C CYS A 251 -2.85 5.17 25.56
N ASP A 252 -2.09 4.80 24.53
CA ASP A 252 -0.74 4.32 24.68
C ASP A 252 0.21 5.34 25.35
N GLU A 253 0.08 6.60 24.98
CA GLU A 253 0.85 7.70 25.59
C GLU A 253 0.36 8.09 27.00
N THR A 254 -0.81 7.60 27.42
CA THR A 254 -1.44 7.96 28.70
C THR A 254 -1.17 6.91 29.76
N GLU A 255 -0.50 7.30 30.84
CA GLU A 255 -0.25 6.42 31.97
C GLU A 255 -1.55 5.82 32.53
N ASN A 256 -1.54 4.51 32.81
CA ASN A 256 -2.68 3.73 33.32
C ASN A 256 -3.90 3.66 32.39
N CYS A 257 -3.78 4.00 31.10
CA CYS A 257 -4.84 3.76 30.13
C CYS A 257 -4.84 2.32 29.62
N PHE A 258 -6.01 1.68 29.62
CA PHE A 258 -6.21 0.31 29.17
C PHE A 258 -7.30 0.20 28.10
N PHE A 259 -8.23 1.17 28.05
CA PHE A 259 -9.29 1.19 27.06
C PHE A 259 -9.43 2.58 26.45
N ALA A 260 -9.66 2.62 25.15
CA ALA A 260 -9.93 3.82 24.38
C ALA A 260 -11.29 3.65 23.69
N VAL A 261 -12.23 4.58 23.87
CA VAL A 261 -13.57 4.49 23.27
C VAL A 261 -13.78 5.67 22.35
N TRP A 262 -14.08 5.39 21.09
CA TRP A 262 -14.34 6.38 20.06
C TRP A 262 -15.81 6.35 19.64
N ASP A 263 -16.46 7.52 19.63
CA ASP A 263 -17.89 7.68 19.30
C ASP A 263 -18.15 8.18 17.86
N GLY A 264 -17.09 8.29 17.06
CA GLY A 264 -17.13 8.92 15.73
C GLY A 264 -16.51 10.33 15.70
N GLU A 265 -16.31 10.96 16.86
CA GLU A 265 -15.75 12.31 16.98
C GLU A 265 -14.83 12.47 18.20
N ASN A 266 -15.20 11.91 19.34
CA ASN A 266 -14.51 12.02 20.61
C ASN A 266 -13.92 10.69 21.03
N CYS A 267 -12.74 10.78 21.64
CA CYS A 267 -12.02 9.67 22.24
C CYS A 267 -12.03 9.80 23.76
N GLY A 268 -12.65 8.84 24.44
CA GLY A 268 -12.61 8.66 25.89
C GLY A 268 -11.56 7.62 26.30
N LEU A 269 -10.53 8.07 27.02
CA LEU A 269 -9.49 7.21 27.60
C LEU A 269 -9.91 6.72 28.98
N LYS A 270 -9.74 5.43 29.23
CA LYS A 270 -10.21 4.75 30.43
C LYS A 270 -9.12 3.85 31.02
N SER A 271 -9.09 3.80 32.35
CA SER A 271 -8.22 2.92 33.13
C SER A 271 -8.79 1.51 33.26
N SER A 272 -8.00 0.61 33.83
CA SER A 272 -8.35 -0.81 34.01
C SER A 272 -9.58 -1.10 34.87
N VAL A 273 -10.09 -0.10 35.61
CA VAL A 273 -11.30 -0.26 36.44
C VAL A 273 -12.60 -0.08 35.66
N ALA A 274 -12.52 0.35 34.40
CA ALA A 274 -13.69 0.57 33.56
C ALA A 274 -14.36 -0.76 33.18
N GLU A 275 -15.69 -0.78 33.16
CA GLU A 275 -16.46 -1.97 32.84
C GLU A 275 -17.02 -1.88 31.41
N LYS A 276 -16.86 -2.96 30.65
CA LYS A 276 -17.37 -3.06 29.28
C LYS A 276 -18.89 -3.09 29.29
N VAL A 277 -19.51 -2.25 28.46
CA VAL A 277 -20.94 -2.26 28.17
C VAL A 277 -21.18 -2.26 26.67
N VAL A 278 -22.33 -2.76 26.25
CA VAL A 278 -22.76 -2.66 24.84
C VAL A 278 -23.35 -1.28 24.61
N ARG A 279 -22.84 -0.57 23.60
CA ARG A 279 -23.38 0.72 23.15
C ARG A 279 -23.23 0.82 21.64
N GLU A 280 -24.34 0.81 20.93
CA GLU A 280 -24.35 0.94 19.47
C GLU A 280 -23.65 2.22 19.00
N GLY A 281 -22.90 2.11 17.91
CA GLY A 281 -22.15 3.23 17.32
C GLY A 281 -20.78 3.50 17.95
N MET A 282 -20.45 2.89 19.09
CA MET A 282 -19.13 3.04 19.71
C MET A 282 -18.13 2.02 19.18
N ILE A 283 -16.87 2.43 19.06
CA ILE A 283 -15.74 1.54 18.81
C ILE A 283 -14.80 1.61 20.02
N ALA A 284 -14.55 0.49 20.68
CA ALA A 284 -13.60 0.41 21.78
C ALA A 284 -12.31 -0.28 21.35
N GLY A 285 -11.15 0.26 21.72
CA GLY A 285 -9.86 -0.41 21.67
C GLY A 285 -9.46 -0.85 23.07
N SER A 286 -9.18 -2.14 23.26
CA SER A 286 -8.69 -2.69 24.54
C SER A 286 -7.23 -3.09 24.42
N LEU A 287 -6.38 -2.62 25.33
CA LEU A 287 -4.95 -2.95 25.35
C LEU A 287 -4.75 -4.46 25.53
N VAL A 288 -4.09 -5.08 24.57
CA VAL A 288 -3.73 -6.51 24.56
C VAL A 288 -2.30 -6.70 25.06
N SER A 289 -1.37 -5.89 24.55
CA SER A 289 0.03 -5.89 24.96
C SER A 289 0.58 -4.49 24.88
N LYS A 290 1.34 -4.09 25.92
CA LYS A 290 2.06 -2.83 25.94
C LYS A 290 3.41 -3.01 25.23
N GLY A 291 3.72 -2.09 24.33
CA GLY A 291 5.01 -1.93 23.68
C GLY A 291 6.03 -1.23 24.59
N CYS A 292 7.16 -0.81 24.00
CA CYS A 292 8.32 -0.28 24.72
C CYS A 292 8.59 1.18 24.38
#